data_AF-A0A7V9SGP9-F1
#
_entry.id   AF-A0A7V9SGP9-F1
#
_cell.length_a   1.000
_cell.length_b   1.000
_cell.length_c   1.000
_cell.angle_alpha   90.00
_cell.angle_beta   90.00
_cell.angle_gamma   90.00
#
_symmetry.space_group_name_H-M   'P 1'
#
loop_
_entity.id
_entity.type
_entity.pdbx_description
1 polymer ?
#
loop_
_entity_poly.entity_id
_entity_poly.type
_entity_poly.pdbx_seq_one_letter_code
_entity_poly.pdbx_strand_id
1 'polypeptide(L)'
;MTTLGAEVRHQMDHRIDVRNETLIEPMLGLERILSVAREQLAMDLAFVSAFEDDDETFITVCGDSRSFGIWPGGALPLEETLCARVIRGDIPAVIADTDEVPAARILPITERKQIGAYIGEPLVFSDGRVFGMLCCLNHAPQPNLGDRERRFLTIFARLVADLLEQHELEKKNTLLAQEATGVHALLAALEARDGYTGEHSRAVVDLSAGVALQLNVGEDEVNQVSQIALLHDLGKIGIPDSILCKASSLTAHEWNVMRRHPTIGAHVLQSISALNHLAPAVRAEHERWDGDGYPDGLEGEEIPPCQPHRLRLRRLSRHGVGPPISTWHAARAGRHRAGEKCRLPVLPSNRPRLVDGVGDKTAGASVSRLGVADRDSAVIAGRCPGSRSYGYVHCHGETLHLILENEWLRPLQRSPG
;
A
#
# COMPACT_ATOMS: atom_id res chain seq x y z
N MET A 1 38.78 9.81 -9.43
CA MET A 1 37.94 11.02 -9.57
C MET A 1 36.98 10.78 -10.72
N THR A 2 35.76 11.32 -10.60
CA THR A 2 34.59 11.25 -11.52
C THR A 2 33.88 9.90 -11.68
N THR A 3 33.01 9.58 -10.71
CA THR A 3 31.74 8.84 -10.99
C THR A 3 30.64 8.99 -9.93
N LEU A 4 30.93 9.47 -8.71
CA LEU A 4 29.90 9.64 -7.65
C LEU A 4 29.08 10.95 -7.71
N GLY A 5 29.53 11.99 -8.42
CA GLY A 5 28.92 13.33 -8.37
C GLY A 5 27.73 13.58 -9.31
N ALA A 6 27.33 12.58 -10.11
CA ALA A 6 26.25 12.72 -11.09
C ALA A 6 24.99 11.93 -10.71
N GLU A 7 25.10 10.79 -10.01
CA GLU A 7 23.95 9.95 -9.65
C GLU A 7 23.15 10.50 -8.45
N VAL A 8 23.79 11.24 -7.52
CA VAL A 8 23.11 11.81 -6.33
C VAL A 8 22.12 12.93 -6.70
N ARG A 9 22.26 13.55 -7.88
CA ARG A 9 21.47 14.71 -8.29
C ARG A 9 20.01 14.36 -8.65
N HIS A 10 19.67 13.07 -8.79
CA HIS A 10 18.36 12.61 -9.22
C HIS A 10 17.54 11.89 -8.13
N GLN A 11 18.02 11.87 -6.88
CA GLN A 11 17.46 11.04 -5.79
C GLN A 11 16.74 11.82 -4.68
N MET A 12 16.46 13.12 -4.86
CA MET A 12 15.86 14.00 -3.85
C MET A 12 14.33 14.11 -3.90
N ASP A 13 13.59 13.10 -4.41
CA ASP A 13 12.13 13.19 -4.60
C ASP A 13 11.31 12.17 -3.78
N HIS A 14 11.85 11.72 -2.64
CA HIS A 14 11.12 10.86 -1.71
C HIS A 14 10.95 11.54 -0.35
N ARG A 15 9.76 12.13 -0.19
CA ARG A 15 9.24 12.73 1.05
C ARG A 15 9.37 11.78 2.24
N ILE A 16 10.14 12.18 3.24
CA ILE A 16 10.02 11.71 4.62
C ILE A 16 9.41 12.87 5.39
N ASP A 17 8.25 12.66 6.02
CA ASP A 17 7.61 13.66 6.88
C ASP A 17 8.05 13.38 8.33
N VAL A 18 9.04 14.14 8.85
CA VAL A 18 9.56 13.99 10.22
C VAL A 18 8.85 14.94 11.20
N ARG A 19 7.89 15.74 10.72
CA ARG A 19 7.08 16.63 11.59
C ARG A 19 6.08 15.87 12.46
N ASN A 20 5.93 14.57 12.26
CA ASN A 20 5.18 13.71 13.18
C ASN A 20 6.05 13.40 14.41
N GLU A 21 5.51 13.67 15.61
CA GLU A 21 6.10 13.45 16.95
C GLU A 21 6.71 12.04 17.17
N THR A 22 6.49 11.10 16.24
CA THR A 22 6.93 9.70 16.27
C THR A 22 8.38 9.44 15.81
N LEU A 23 9.13 10.43 15.33
CA LEU A 23 10.60 10.29 15.12
C LEU A 23 11.43 10.82 16.29
N ILE A 24 10.76 11.37 17.32
CA ILE A 24 11.35 11.91 18.54
C ILE A 24 11.24 10.89 19.68
N GLU A 25 10.91 9.62 19.41
CA GLU A 25 11.24 8.59 20.40
C GLU A 25 12.77 8.43 20.37
N PRO A 26 13.48 8.73 21.47
CA PRO A 26 14.92 8.57 21.50
C PRO A 26 15.23 7.10 21.25
N MET A 27 15.73 6.79 20.06
CA MET A 27 16.31 5.50 19.75
C MET A 27 17.49 5.33 20.72
N LEU A 28 17.25 4.66 21.84
CA LEU A 28 18.16 4.56 23.01
C LEU A 28 19.61 4.16 22.65
N GLY A 29 19.84 3.61 21.45
CA GLY A 29 21.15 3.27 20.90
C GLY A 29 21.90 4.43 20.23
N LEU A 30 21.22 5.40 19.60
CA LEU A 30 21.88 6.47 18.84
C LEU A 30 22.67 7.43 19.73
N GLU A 31 22.12 7.80 20.89
CA GLU A 31 22.82 8.67 21.85
C GLU A 31 24.15 8.06 22.33
N ARG A 32 24.18 6.74 22.55
CA ARG A 32 25.40 6.03 22.94
C ARG A 32 26.43 6.02 21.83
N ILE A 33 25.99 5.74 20.60
CA ILE A 33 26.85 5.80 19.40
C ILE A 33 27.45 7.21 19.26
N LEU A 34 26.63 8.24 19.36
CA LEU A 34 27.07 9.63 19.30
C LEU A 34 28.05 9.98 20.41
N SER A 35 27.79 9.57 21.66
CA SER A 35 28.71 9.84 22.77
C SER A 35 30.07 9.21 22.53
N VAL A 36 30.12 7.95 22.08
CA VAL A 36 31.37 7.25 21.77
C VAL A 36 32.11 7.93 20.62
N ALA A 37 31.42 8.27 19.52
CA ALA A 37 32.04 8.96 18.39
C ALA A 37 32.62 10.31 18.82
N ARG A 38 31.85 11.11 19.56
CA ARG A 38 32.25 12.41 20.08
C ARG A 38 33.48 12.33 20.98
N GLU A 39 33.47 11.42 21.95
CA GLU A 39 34.56 11.25 22.91
C GLU A 39 35.86 10.76 22.24
N GLN A 40 35.76 9.79 21.32
CA GLN A 40 36.92 9.26 20.62
C GLN A 40 37.54 10.27 19.65
N LEU A 41 36.72 11.14 19.06
CA LEU A 41 37.18 12.20 18.17
C LEU A 41 37.59 13.49 18.91
N ALA A 42 37.42 13.54 20.24
CA ALA A 42 37.62 14.74 21.06
C ALA A 42 36.84 15.95 20.54
N MET A 43 35.55 15.74 20.24
CA MET A 43 34.64 16.76 19.73
C MET A 43 33.67 17.26 20.83
N ASP A 44 33.21 18.50 20.72
CA ASP A 44 32.36 19.20 21.67
C ASP A 44 30.90 18.81 21.46
N LEU A 45 30.53 18.59 20.19
CA LEU A 45 29.18 18.22 19.76
C LEU A 45 29.23 17.08 18.75
N ALA A 46 28.28 16.16 18.83
CA ALA A 46 27.96 15.22 17.75
C ALA A 46 26.45 15.16 17.54
N PHE A 47 26.00 15.00 16.30
CA PHE A 47 24.58 14.91 15.97
C PHE A 47 24.31 13.99 14.79
N VAL A 48 23.09 13.47 14.75
CA VAL A 48 22.48 12.90 13.56
C VAL A 48 21.41 13.86 13.07
N SER A 49 21.40 14.14 11.77
CA SER A 49 20.35 14.91 11.10
C SER A 49 19.67 14.10 10.01
N ALA A 50 18.44 14.47 9.69
CA ALA A 50 17.69 14.07 8.50
C ALA A 50 17.61 15.23 7.52
N PHE A 51 17.53 14.92 6.23
CA PHE A 51 17.18 15.88 5.19
C PHE A 51 15.73 15.72 4.79
N GLU A 52 14.99 16.81 4.82
CA GLU A 52 13.57 16.85 4.45
C GLU A 52 13.31 18.09 3.62
N ASP A 53 12.78 17.89 2.42
CA ASP A 53 12.54 18.98 1.46
C ASP A 53 13.81 19.84 1.26
N ASP A 54 13.80 21.07 1.79
CA ASP A 54 14.90 22.04 1.74
C ASP A 54 15.52 22.32 3.13
N ASP A 55 15.19 21.53 4.15
CA ASP A 55 15.66 21.69 5.53
C ASP A 55 16.52 20.49 6.00
N GLU A 56 17.44 20.77 6.92
CA GLU A 56 18.15 19.79 7.71
C GLU A 56 17.61 19.80 9.15
N THR A 57 16.99 18.70 9.57
CA THR A 57 16.39 18.53 10.90
C THR A 57 17.34 17.73 11.80
N PHE A 58 17.66 18.23 12.98
CA PHE A 58 18.48 17.51 13.97
C PHE A 58 17.65 16.46 14.71
N ILE A 59 17.97 15.18 14.56
CA ILE A 59 17.21 14.07 15.17
C ILE A 59 17.70 13.82 16.59
N THR A 60 19.02 13.66 16.75
CA THR A 60 19.65 13.43 18.04
C THR A 60 20.95 14.22 18.13
N VAL A 61 21.25 14.72 19.32
CA VAL A 61 22.36 15.61 19.59
C VAL A 61 22.99 15.19 20.91
N CYS A 62 24.32 15.06 20.93
CA CYS A 62 25.11 14.69 22.09
C CYS A 62 26.25 15.70 22.28
N GLY A 63 26.48 16.15 23.51
CA GLY A 63 27.53 17.12 23.84
C GLY A 63 26.98 18.52 24.12
N ASP A 64 27.77 19.54 23.80
CA ASP A 64 27.49 20.94 24.15
C ASP A 64 26.44 21.60 23.24
N SER A 65 25.22 21.08 23.27
CA SER A 65 24.08 21.60 22.48
C SER A 65 23.80 23.08 22.70
N ARG A 66 24.12 23.61 23.89
CA ARG A 66 23.80 24.99 24.28
C ARG A 66 24.72 26.01 23.64
N SER A 67 26.03 25.78 23.59
CA SER A 67 26.98 26.72 22.98
C SER A 67 26.79 26.82 21.48
N PHE A 68 26.58 25.67 20.82
CA PHE A 68 26.21 25.62 19.41
C PHE A 68 24.75 26.05 19.19
N GLY A 69 23.87 26.02 20.19
CA GLY A 69 22.43 26.25 19.97
C GLY A 69 21.87 25.30 18.91
N ILE A 70 22.18 24.01 19.02
CA ILE A 70 21.67 22.91 18.18
C ILE A 70 20.97 21.95 19.13
N TRP A 71 19.70 21.66 18.88
CA TRP A 71 18.87 20.81 19.73
C TRP A 71 18.08 19.80 18.89
N PRO A 72 17.73 18.63 19.44
CA PRO A 72 16.81 17.70 18.80
C PRO A 72 15.49 18.39 18.40
N GLY A 73 15.04 18.17 17.17
CA GLY A 73 13.87 18.82 16.56
C GLY A 73 14.12 20.22 16.01
N GLY A 74 15.30 20.81 16.21
CA GLY A 74 15.70 22.03 15.52
C GLY A 74 15.94 21.77 14.03
N ALA A 75 15.71 22.77 13.19
CA ALA A 75 15.94 22.68 11.75
C ALA A 75 16.66 23.93 11.21
N LEU A 76 17.41 23.75 10.12
CA LEU A 76 18.06 24.83 9.38
C LEU A 76 17.83 24.64 7.88
N PRO A 77 17.75 25.73 7.09
CA PRO A 77 17.72 25.61 5.64
C PRO A 77 18.97 24.89 5.15
N LEU A 78 18.80 23.83 4.36
CA LEU A 78 19.84 22.90 3.92
C LEU A 78 20.97 23.65 3.18
N GLU A 79 20.64 24.69 2.41
CA GLU A 79 21.61 25.50 1.69
C GLU A 79 22.60 26.28 2.58
N GLU A 80 22.23 26.52 3.84
CA GLU A 80 23.07 27.22 4.83
C GLU A 80 23.99 26.28 5.60
N THR A 81 23.86 24.96 5.44
CA THR A 81 24.57 23.97 6.26
C THR A 81 25.87 23.45 5.64
N LEU A 82 26.82 23.06 6.49
CA LEU A 82 28.06 22.39 6.07
C LEU A 82 27.74 21.04 5.41
N CYS A 83 26.76 20.33 5.96
CA CYS A 83 26.29 19.03 5.50
C CYS A 83 25.91 19.02 4.02
N ALA A 84 25.10 19.98 3.57
CA ALA A 84 24.72 20.07 2.16
C ALA A 84 25.93 20.32 1.24
N ARG A 85 26.91 21.10 1.69
CA ARG A 85 28.14 21.38 0.94
C ARG A 85 29.03 20.15 0.83
N VAL A 86 29.10 19.32 1.87
CA VAL A 86 29.80 18.03 1.83
C VAL A 86 29.15 17.09 0.83
N ILE A 87 27.82 16.95 0.87
CA ILE A 87 27.07 16.10 -0.06
C ILE A 87 27.26 16.53 -1.51
N ARG A 88 27.24 17.84 -1.78
CA ARG A 88 27.48 18.39 -3.12
C ARG A 88 28.93 18.26 -3.59
N GLY A 89 29.86 17.99 -2.66
CA GLY A 89 31.30 17.94 -2.92
C GLY A 89 31.96 19.32 -3.01
N ASP A 90 31.30 20.36 -2.52
CA ASP A 90 31.81 21.74 -2.50
C ASP A 90 32.90 21.92 -1.43
N ILE A 91 32.82 21.17 -0.33
CA ILE A 91 33.79 21.16 0.77
C ILE A 91 34.14 19.73 1.18
N PRO A 92 35.33 19.49 1.78
CA PRO A 92 35.67 18.17 2.29
C PRO A 92 34.80 17.77 3.49
N ALA A 93 34.60 16.46 3.65
CA ALA A 93 33.92 15.86 4.80
C ALA A 93 34.68 16.03 6.13
N VAL A 94 35.96 16.40 6.06
CA VAL A 94 36.81 16.67 7.22
C VAL A 94 37.46 18.04 7.06
N ILE A 95 37.29 18.87 8.07
CA ILE A 95 37.79 20.24 8.15
C ILE A 95 38.41 20.40 9.53
N ALA A 96 39.74 20.30 9.60
CA ALA A 96 40.50 20.49 10.84
C ALA A 96 40.44 21.94 11.34
N ASP A 97 40.42 22.90 10.40
CA ASP A 97 40.28 24.32 10.68
C ASP A 97 39.38 24.94 9.61
N THR A 98 38.23 25.48 10.03
CA THR A 98 37.26 26.10 9.11
C THR A 98 37.79 27.39 8.48
N ASP A 99 38.72 28.08 9.14
CA ASP A 99 39.33 29.30 8.59
C ASP A 99 40.23 29.00 7.39
N GLU A 100 40.78 27.78 7.30
CA GLU A 100 41.60 27.32 6.18
C GLU A 100 40.78 26.87 4.97
N VAL A 101 39.45 26.75 5.09
CA VAL A 101 38.55 26.31 4.03
C VAL A 101 37.58 27.44 3.65
N PRO A 102 37.89 28.28 2.65
CA PRO A 102 37.11 29.47 2.33
C PRO A 102 35.62 29.21 2.09
N ALA A 103 35.28 28.11 1.42
CA ALA A 103 33.90 27.73 1.13
C ALA A 103 33.11 27.27 2.37
N ALA A 104 33.79 26.80 3.41
CA ALA A 104 33.17 26.46 4.69
C ALA A 104 33.07 27.69 5.61
N ARG A 105 34.10 28.55 5.60
CA ARG A 105 34.19 29.76 6.43
C ARG A 105 33.06 30.76 6.19
N ILE A 106 32.65 30.93 4.93
CA ILE A 106 31.62 31.92 4.54
C ILE A 106 30.18 31.46 4.82
N LEU A 107 29.98 30.24 5.30
CA LEU A 107 28.63 29.73 5.52
C LEU A 107 28.00 30.36 6.77
N PRO A 108 26.71 30.75 6.71
CA PRO A 108 26.02 31.34 7.86
C PRO A 108 26.04 30.46 9.11
N ILE A 109 26.05 29.13 8.96
CA ILE A 109 26.14 28.20 10.10
C ILE A 109 27.50 28.30 10.79
N THR A 110 28.60 28.38 10.04
CA THR A 110 29.97 28.40 10.57
C THR A 110 30.20 29.64 11.44
N GLU A 111 29.78 30.81 10.95
CA GLU A 111 29.90 32.07 11.68
C GLU A 111 28.99 32.12 12.91
N ARG A 112 27.67 31.89 12.74
CA ARG A 112 26.69 32.01 13.84
C ARG A 112 26.94 31.02 14.96
N LYS A 113 27.45 29.83 14.63
CA LYS A 113 27.68 28.72 15.55
C LYS A 113 29.15 28.62 15.98
N GLN A 114 30.00 29.53 15.51
CA GLN A 114 31.44 29.59 15.81
C GLN A 114 32.14 28.24 15.62
N ILE A 115 31.93 27.58 14.48
CA ILE A 115 32.49 26.25 14.21
C ILE A 115 33.95 26.39 13.78
N GLY A 116 34.89 25.87 14.57
CA GLY A 116 36.33 25.85 14.28
C GLY A 116 36.81 24.55 13.62
N ALA A 117 36.15 23.42 13.88
CA ALA A 117 36.42 22.16 13.19
C ALA A 117 35.14 21.37 12.93
N TYR A 118 35.13 20.60 11.84
CA TYR A 118 33.99 19.83 11.36
C TYR A 118 34.43 18.48 10.82
N ILE A 119 33.71 17.43 11.18
CA ILE A 119 33.76 16.13 10.50
C ILE A 119 32.34 15.64 10.30
N GLY A 120 31.99 15.20 9.09
CA GLY A 120 30.65 14.73 8.77
C GLY A 120 30.63 13.66 7.72
N GLU A 121 29.82 12.63 7.95
CA GLU A 121 29.67 11.49 7.06
C GLU A 121 28.18 11.29 6.69
N PRO A 122 27.88 11.02 5.41
CA PRO A 122 26.51 10.80 4.97
C PRO A 122 25.95 9.49 5.51
N LEU A 123 24.68 9.53 5.89
CA LEU A 123 23.88 8.36 6.23
C LEU A 123 23.15 7.90 4.98
N VAL A 124 23.63 6.82 4.38
CA VAL A 124 23.12 6.30 3.12
C VAL A 124 22.47 4.95 3.37
N PHE A 125 21.20 4.83 3.00
CA PHE A 125 20.43 3.58 3.07
C PHE A 125 20.84 2.59 1.99
N SER A 126 20.41 1.35 2.14
CA SER A 126 20.76 0.25 1.23
C SER A 126 20.28 0.47 -0.21
N ASP A 127 19.24 1.28 -0.41
CA ASP A 127 18.70 1.69 -1.71
C ASP A 127 19.48 2.86 -2.37
N GLY A 128 20.52 3.37 -1.70
CA GLY A 128 21.34 4.50 -2.14
C GLY A 128 20.78 5.87 -1.77
N ARG A 129 19.60 5.95 -1.13
CA ARG A 129 19.01 7.20 -0.64
C ARG A 129 19.86 7.78 0.49
N VAL A 130 20.17 9.07 0.41
CA VAL A 130 20.81 9.81 1.51
C VAL A 130 19.72 10.25 2.48
N PHE A 131 19.74 9.69 3.68
CA PHE A 131 18.81 10.05 4.74
C PHE A 131 19.19 11.38 5.41
N GLY A 132 20.49 11.60 5.61
CA GLY A 132 21.00 12.79 6.28
C GLY A 132 22.48 12.64 6.63
N MET A 133 22.92 13.16 7.77
CA MET A 133 24.34 13.17 8.16
C MET A 133 24.57 12.75 9.61
N LEU A 134 25.73 12.14 9.84
CA LEU A 134 26.36 12.03 11.14
C LEU A 134 27.52 13.03 11.20
N CYS A 135 27.47 13.98 12.12
CA CYS A 135 28.44 15.05 12.21
C CYS A 135 29.02 15.21 13.62
N CYS A 136 30.24 15.72 13.71
CA CYS A 136 30.84 16.21 14.94
C CYS A 136 31.47 17.59 14.73
N LEU A 137 31.32 18.48 15.72
CA LEU A 137 31.76 19.88 15.69
C LEU A 137 32.63 20.22 16.90
N ASN A 138 33.54 21.18 16.69
CA ASN A 138 34.26 21.89 17.75
C ASN A 138 34.24 23.39 17.51
N HIS A 139 34.29 24.16 18.59
CA HIS A 139 34.51 25.61 18.49
C HIS A 139 35.96 25.95 18.13
N ALA A 140 36.92 25.16 18.60
CA ALA A 140 38.32 25.31 18.28
C ALA A 140 38.74 24.44 17.07
N PRO A 141 39.78 24.85 16.32
CA PRO A 141 40.43 23.98 15.35
C PRO A 141 40.94 22.67 15.98
N GLN A 142 40.96 21.60 15.19
CA GLN A 142 41.43 20.26 15.58
C GLN A 142 42.51 19.75 14.64
N PRO A 143 43.81 20.01 14.94
CA PRO A 143 44.92 19.64 14.07
C PRO A 143 45.07 18.13 13.80
N ASN A 144 44.50 17.29 14.67
CA ASN A 144 44.56 15.84 14.55
C ASN A 144 43.41 15.25 13.71
N LEU A 145 42.50 16.08 13.21
CA LEU A 145 41.33 15.63 12.46
C LEU A 145 41.72 15.38 11.00
N GLY A 146 41.74 14.12 10.58
CA GLY A 146 42.09 13.75 9.21
C GLY A 146 41.40 12.48 8.71
N ASP A 147 42.02 11.81 7.73
CA ASP A 147 41.43 10.63 7.08
C ASP A 147 41.23 9.44 8.04
N ARG A 148 42.02 9.35 9.11
CA ARG A 148 41.89 8.28 10.11
C ARG A 148 40.59 8.46 10.89
N GLU A 149 40.34 9.67 11.35
CA GLU A 149 39.14 10.08 12.08
C GLU A 149 37.92 9.97 11.19
N ARG A 150 38.05 10.33 9.90
CA ARG A 150 37.03 10.07 8.88
C ARG A 150 36.65 8.60 8.80
N ARG A 151 37.62 7.71 8.59
CA ARG A 151 37.37 6.26 8.48
C ARG A 151 36.71 5.70 9.74
N PHE A 152 37.07 6.24 10.91
CA PHE A 152 36.42 5.88 12.17
C PHE A 152 34.96 6.33 12.18
N LEU A 153 34.65 7.59 11.82
CA LEU A 153 33.28 8.08 11.77
C LEU A 153 32.44 7.35 10.71
N THR A 154 33.01 6.98 9.56
CA THR A 154 32.31 6.20 8.52
C THR A 154 31.76 4.88 9.04
N ILE A 155 32.43 4.23 10.01
CA ILE A 155 31.93 2.99 10.63
C ILE A 155 30.64 3.28 11.41
N PHE A 156 30.62 4.35 12.20
CA PHE A 156 29.41 4.75 12.92
C PHE A 156 28.31 5.23 11.97
N ALA A 157 28.66 5.95 10.92
CA ALA A 157 27.69 6.41 9.92
C ALA A 157 26.94 5.22 9.29
N ARG A 158 27.65 4.14 8.96
CA ARG A 158 27.02 2.90 8.46
C ARG A 158 26.11 2.26 9.50
N LEU A 159 26.58 2.11 10.74
CA LEU A 159 25.78 1.53 11.83
C LEU A 159 24.52 2.35 12.10
N VAL A 160 24.64 3.68 12.10
CA VAL A 160 23.52 4.60 12.30
C VAL A 160 22.54 4.51 11.12
N ALA A 161 23.04 4.48 9.87
CA ALA A 161 22.19 4.31 8.70
C ALA A 161 21.42 2.99 8.74
N ASP A 162 22.08 1.88 9.06
CA ASP A 162 21.45 0.55 9.18
C ASP A 162 20.35 0.56 10.27
N LEU A 163 20.61 1.17 11.44
CA LEU A 163 19.63 1.27 12.53
C LEU A 163 18.42 2.12 12.14
N LEU A 164 18.64 3.24 11.44
CA LEU A 164 17.58 4.12 10.97
C LEU A 164 16.72 3.44 9.89
N GLU A 165 17.35 2.73 8.95
CA GLU A 165 16.65 1.98 7.90
C GLU A 165 15.79 0.85 8.49
N GLN A 166 16.33 0.12 9.48
CA GLN A 166 15.58 -0.90 10.23
C GLN A 166 14.36 -0.29 10.93
N HIS A 167 14.53 0.85 11.59
CA HIS A 167 13.44 1.53 12.29
C HIS A 167 12.36 2.04 11.31
N GLU A 168 12.73 2.58 10.14
CA GLU A 168 11.76 2.94 9.09
C GLU A 168 10.96 1.73 8.62
N LEU A 169 11.63 0.59 8.42
CA LEU A 169 10.99 -0.65 7.98
C LEU A 169 10.04 -1.22 9.05
N GLU A 170 10.46 -1.24 10.32
CA GLU A 170 9.64 -1.68 11.45
C GLU A 170 8.39 -0.80 11.63
N LYS A 171 8.55 0.52 11.53
CA LYS A 171 7.42 1.46 11.59
C LYS A 171 6.43 1.22 10.46
N LYS A 172 6.93 1.04 9.22
CA LYS A 172 6.09 0.71 8.06
C LYS A 172 5.34 -0.60 8.25
N ASN A 173 6.02 -1.65 8.71
CA ASN A 173 5.40 -2.95 8.97
C ASN A 173 4.35 -2.88 10.08
N THR A 174 4.62 -2.12 11.14
CA THR A 174 3.68 -1.91 12.25
C THR A 174 2.42 -1.19 11.77
N LEU A 175 2.57 -0.14 10.96
CA LEU A 175 1.43 0.57 10.37
C LEU A 175 0.58 -0.35 9.49
N LEU A 176 1.21 -1.13 8.60
CA LEU A 176 0.49 -2.10 7.77
C LEU A 176 -0.25 -3.16 8.61
N ALA A 177 0.37 -3.65 9.68
CA ALA A 177 -0.26 -4.60 10.61
C ALA A 177 -1.45 -3.99 11.37
N GLN A 178 -1.37 -2.70 11.73
CA GLN A 178 -2.47 -1.95 12.35
C GLN A 178 -3.64 -1.74 11.37
N GLU A 179 -3.35 -1.35 10.13
CA GLU A 179 -4.36 -1.23 9.07
C GLU A 179 -5.07 -2.58 8.84
N ALA A 180 -4.32 -3.67 8.72
CA ALA A 180 -4.88 -5.02 8.54
C ALA A 180 -5.76 -5.44 9.73
N THR A 181 -5.29 -5.22 10.96
CA THR A 181 -6.08 -5.48 12.18
C THR A 181 -7.37 -4.67 12.19
N GLY A 182 -7.33 -3.40 11.79
CA GLY A 182 -8.51 -2.54 11.70
C GLY A 182 -9.54 -3.06 10.71
N VAL A 183 -9.10 -3.50 9.53
CA VAL A 183 -9.96 -4.11 8.52
C VAL A 183 -10.62 -5.39 9.03
N HIS A 184 -9.84 -6.28 9.68
CA HIS A 184 -10.39 -7.49 10.28
C HIS A 184 -11.41 -7.20 11.37
N ALA A 185 -11.19 -6.17 12.19
CA ALA A 185 -12.15 -5.76 13.22
C ALA A 185 -13.45 -5.23 12.60
N LEU A 186 -13.37 -4.44 11.51
CA LEU A 186 -14.55 -3.95 10.78
C LEU A 186 -15.35 -5.10 10.16
N LEU A 187 -14.67 -6.08 9.53
CA LEU A 187 -15.32 -7.27 8.98
C LEU A 187 -16.00 -8.10 10.07
N ALA A 188 -15.33 -8.35 11.20
CA ALA A 188 -15.91 -9.07 12.32
C ALA A 188 -17.14 -8.34 12.93
N ALA A 189 -17.08 -7.01 13.02
CA ALA A 189 -18.21 -6.19 13.47
C ALA A 189 -19.40 -6.25 12.48
N LEU A 190 -19.12 -6.27 11.18
CA LEU A 190 -20.15 -6.44 10.15
C LEU A 190 -20.79 -7.83 10.22
N GLU A 191 -19.99 -8.90 10.32
CA GLU A 191 -20.48 -10.29 10.48
C GLU A 191 -21.41 -10.42 11.70
N ALA A 192 -21.06 -9.76 12.81
CA ALA A 192 -21.89 -9.76 14.01
C ALA A 192 -23.23 -9.00 13.84
N ARG A 193 -23.30 -8.00 12.94
CA ARG A 193 -24.51 -7.18 12.70
C ARG A 193 -25.42 -7.74 11.61
N ASP A 194 -24.85 -8.06 10.45
CA ASP A 194 -25.60 -8.46 9.24
C ASP A 194 -26.13 -9.91 9.34
N GLY A 195 -25.72 -10.66 10.38
CA GLY A 195 -26.08 -12.08 10.53
C GLY A 195 -25.50 -12.98 9.43
N TYR A 196 -24.70 -12.41 8.53
CA TYR A 196 -23.91 -13.12 7.54
C TYR A 196 -22.77 -13.86 8.23
N THR A 197 -22.65 -15.16 7.95
CA THR A 197 -21.56 -15.97 8.48
C THR A 197 -20.31 -15.74 7.65
N GLY A 198 -19.13 -15.74 8.29
CA GLY A 198 -17.85 -15.73 7.57
C GLY A 198 -17.69 -16.90 6.59
N GLU A 199 -18.53 -17.93 6.66
CA GLU A 199 -18.61 -19.01 5.65
C GLU A 199 -19.11 -18.51 4.29
N HIS A 200 -20.04 -17.55 4.25
CA HIS A 200 -20.50 -16.97 2.99
C HIS A 200 -19.39 -16.13 2.33
N SER A 201 -18.76 -15.24 3.09
CA SER A 201 -17.66 -14.41 2.60
C SER A 201 -16.53 -15.27 2.06
N ARG A 202 -16.16 -16.36 2.78
CA ARG A 202 -15.17 -17.34 2.28
C ARG A 202 -15.61 -18.01 0.98
N ALA A 203 -16.87 -18.41 0.86
CA ALA A 203 -17.34 -19.05 -0.37
C ALA A 203 -17.29 -18.12 -1.58
N VAL A 204 -17.57 -16.83 -1.41
CA VAL A 204 -17.45 -15.81 -2.47
C VAL A 204 -15.98 -15.59 -2.84
N VAL A 205 -15.08 -15.53 -1.86
CA VAL A 205 -13.63 -15.43 -2.07
C VAL A 205 -13.10 -16.65 -2.84
N ASP A 206 -13.39 -17.86 -2.36
CA ASP A 206 -12.93 -19.12 -2.96
C ASP A 206 -13.42 -19.26 -4.41
N LEU A 207 -14.68 -18.88 -4.67
CA LEU A 207 -15.25 -18.88 -6.02
C LEU A 207 -14.50 -17.87 -6.91
N SER A 208 -14.33 -16.64 -6.45
CA SER A 208 -13.71 -15.56 -7.23
C SER A 208 -12.25 -15.87 -7.56
N ALA A 209 -11.49 -16.36 -6.58
CA ALA A 209 -10.12 -16.83 -6.76
C ALA A 209 -10.05 -18.03 -7.72
N GLY A 210 -10.94 -19.00 -7.57
CA GLY A 210 -11.03 -20.17 -8.44
C GLY A 210 -11.31 -19.79 -9.90
N VAL A 211 -12.15 -18.78 -10.13
CA VAL A 211 -12.39 -18.24 -11.47
C VAL A 211 -11.16 -17.52 -12.01
N ALA A 212 -10.54 -16.64 -11.22
CA ALA A 212 -9.32 -15.92 -11.60
C ALA A 212 -8.22 -16.91 -12.05
N LEU A 213 -7.98 -17.98 -11.27
CA LEU A 213 -7.03 -19.04 -11.61
C LEU A 213 -7.38 -19.77 -12.93
N GLN A 214 -8.67 -20.02 -13.20
CA GLN A 214 -9.10 -20.64 -14.47
C GLN A 214 -8.89 -19.75 -15.68
N LEU A 215 -8.84 -18.43 -15.47
CA LEU A 215 -8.55 -17.44 -16.51
C LEU A 215 -7.05 -17.19 -16.69
N ASN A 216 -6.21 -17.88 -15.92
CA ASN A 216 -4.75 -17.86 -16.02
C ASN A 216 -4.15 -16.45 -15.82
N VAL A 217 -4.78 -15.68 -14.92
CA VAL A 217 -4.31 -14.37 -14.44
C VAL A 217 -3.15 -14.55 -13.43
N GLY A 218 -2.37 -13.49 -13.21
CA GLY A 218 -1.22 -13.51 -12.31
C GLY A 218 -1.60 -13.70 -10.83
N GLU A 219 -0.62 -14.08 -9.99
CA GLU A 219 -0.84 -14.28 -8.56
C GLU A 219 -1.32 -13.01 -7.85
N ASP A 220 -0.77 -11.85 -8.22
CA ASP A 220 -1.20 -10.56 -7.71
C ASP A 220 -2.67 -10.26 -8.02
N GLU A 221 -3.13 -10.64 -9.22
CA GLU A 221 -4.52 -10.43 -9.65
C GLU A 221 -5.48 -11.37 -8.90
N VAL A 222 -5.09 -12.63 -8.67
CA VAL A 222 -5.86 -13.57 -7.84
C VAL A 222 -6.00 -13.04 -6.41
N ASN A 223 -4.91 -12.52 -5.83
CA ASN A 223 -4.92 -11.92 -4.50
C ASN A 223 -5.87 -10.72 -4.43
N GLN A 224 -5.82 -9.85 -5.43
CA GLN A 224 -6.65 -8.67 -5.47
C GLN A 224 -8.14 -8.99 -5.60
N VAL A 225 -8.50 -9.92 -6.48
CA VAL A 225 -9.88 -10.40 -6.65
C VAL A 225 -10.40 -11.01 -5.36
N SER A 226 -9.55 -11.75 -4.65
CA SER A 226 -9.88 -12.33 -3.35
C SER A 226 -10.14 -11.24 -2.30
N GLN A 227 -9.36 -10.16 -2.29
CA GLN A 227 -9.57 -9.03 -1.39
C GLN A 227 -10.84 -8.25 -1.71
N ILE A 228 -11.13 -7.99 -2.99
CA ILE A 228 -12.39 -7.34 -3.42
C ILE A 228 -13.57 -8.19 -2.99
N ALA A 229 -13.55 -9.50 -3.27
CA ALA A 229 -14.60 -10.43 -2.85
C ALA A 229 -14.81 -10.45 -1.33
N LEU A 230 -13.75 -10.35 -0.54
CA LEU A 230 -13.84 -10.30 0.91
C LEU A 230 -14.45 -8.98 1.43
N LEU A 231 -14.12 -7.87 0.77
CA LEU A 231 -14.44 -6.51 1.23
C LEU A 231 -15.68 -5.91 0.56
N HIS A 232 -16.28 -6.61 -0.40
CA HIS A 232 -17.37 -6.14 -1.25
C HIS A 232 -18.51 -5.51 -0.43
N ASP A 233 -19.00 -6.26 0.56
CA ASP A 233 -20.10 -5.84 1.42
C ASP A 233 -19.69 -4.96 2.63
N LEU A 234 -18.41 -4.55 2.76
CA LEU A 234 -17.89 -3.80 3.93
C LEU A 234 -18.72 -2.55 4.24
N GLY A 235 -19.23 -1.87 3.21
CA GLY A 235 -20.01 -0.64 3.37
C GLY A 235 -21.37 -0.83 4.02
N LYS A 236 -21.85 -2.07 4.19
CA LYS A 236 -23.05 -2.38 4.97
C LYS A 236 -22.93 -1.91 6.42
N ILE A 237 -21.71 -1.70 6.92
CA ILE A 237 -21.47 -1.10 8.24
C ILE A 237 -22.16 0.27 8.39
N GLY A 238 -22.33 1.03 7.29
CA GLY A 238 -23.03 2.32 7.29
C GLY A 238 -24.54 2.24 7.09
N ILE A 239 -25.11 1.04 6.96
CA ILE A 239 -26.56 0.84 6.77
C ILE A 239 -27.24 0.70 8.15
N PRO A 240 -28.38 1.38 8.39
CA PRO A 240 -29.11 1.26 9.65
C PRO A 240 -29.62 -0.17 9.91
N ASP A 241 -29.56 -0.63 11.16
CA ASP A 241 -30.02 -1.98 11.55
C ASP A 241 -31.51 -2.23 11.22
N SER A 242 -32.34 -1.18 11.26
CA SER A 242 -33.77 -1.27 10.88
C SER A 242 -33.98 -1.64 9.42
N ILE A 243 -32.96 -1.44 8.57
CA ILE A 243 -32.95 -1.81 7.15
C ILE A 243 -32.14 -3.09 6.96
N LEU A 244 -30.93 -3.16 7.52
CA LEU A 244 -30.00 -4.28 7.37
C LEU A 244 -30.59 -5.59 7.91
N CYS A 245 -31.17 -5.55 9.13
CA CYS A 245 -31.66 -6.73 9.83
C CYS A 245 -33.18 -6.95 9.64
N LYS A 246 -33.79 -6.28 8.66
CA LYS A 246 -35.24 -6.32 8.45
C LYS A 246 -35.67 -7.69 7.94
N ALA A 247 -36.58 -8.36 8.66
CA ALA A 247 -37.08 -9.69 8.29
C ALA A 247 -38.09 -9.68 7.12
N SER A 248 -38.69 -8.53 6.81
CA SER A 248 -39.63 -8.35 5.70
C SER A 248 -38.95 -7.67 4.50
N SER A 249 -39.61 -7.70 3.33
CA SER A 249 -39.09 -7.03 2.14
C SER A 249 -38.86 -5.53 2.39
N LEU A 250 -37.74 -5.01 1.87
CA LEU A 250 -37.44 -3.60 1.88
C LEU A 250 -38.39 -2.83 0.97
N THR A 251 -38.82 -1.65 1.42
CA THR A 251 -39.53 -0.66 0.61
C THR A 251 -38.57 0.01 -0.38
N ALA A 252 -39.10 0.72 -1.38
CA ALA A 252 -38.28 1.45 -2.35
C ALA A 252 -37.34 2.47 -1.69
N HIS A 253 -37.79 3.14 -0.62
CA HIS A 253 -36.95 4.09 0.12
C HIS A 253 -35.82 3.39 0.87
N GLU A 254 -36.12 2.29 1.57
CA GLU A 254 -35.11 1.49 2.27
C GLU A 254 -34.09 0.89 1.30
N TRP A 255 -34.54 0.52 0.10
CA TRP A 255 -33.68 0.10 -1.00
C TRP A 255 -32.71 1.19 -1.46
N ASN A 256 -33.16 2.43 -1.59
CA ASN A 256 -32.27 3.55 -1.92
C ASN A 256 -31.20 3.76 -0.84
N VAL A 257 -31.51 3.48 0.43
CA VAL A 257 -30.50 3.50 1.50
C VAL A 257 -29.55 2.31 1.38
N MET A 258 -30.06 1.09 1.19
CA MET A 258 -29.25 -0.12 1.03
C MET A 258 -28.25 0.01 -0.13
N ARG A 259 -28.66 0.57 -1.27
CA ARG A 259 -27.80 0.79 -2.45
C ARG A 259 -26.61 1.74 -2.23
N ARG A 260 -26.51 2.38 -1.05
CA ARG A 260 -25.36 3.22 -0.70
C ARG A 260 -24.17 2.43 -0.20
N HIS A 261 -24.33 1.15 0.18
CA HIS A 261 -23.22 0.37 0.75
C HIS A 261 -21.99 0.30 -0.16
N PRO A 262 -22.05 0.21 -1.50
CA PRO A 262 -20.83 0.15 -2.32
C PRO A 262 -20.06 1.48 -2.25
N THR A 263 -20.79 2.60 -2.21
CA THR A 263 -20.20 3.94 -2.02
C THR A 263 -19.57 4.10 -0.65
N ILE A 264 -20.23 3.61 0.40
CA ILE A 264 -19.71 3.67 1.78
C ILE A 264 -18.47 2.79 1.90
N GLY A 265 -18.50 1.57 1.35
CA GLY A 265 -17.37 0.64 1.35
C GLY A 265 -16.16 1.23 0.64
N ALA A 266 -16.35 1.78 -0.56
CA ALA A 266 -15.30 2.48 -1.29
C ALA A 266 -14.71 3.66 -0.49
N HIS A 267 -15.54 4.45 0.19
CA HIS A 267 -15.06 5.56 1.02
C HIS A 267 -14.22 5.08 2.22
N VAL A 268 -14.61 3.98 2.87
CA VAL A 268 -13.81 3.36 3.94
C VAL A 268 -12.46 2.90 3.39
N LEU A 269 -12.44 2.21 2.24
CA LEU A 269 -11.21 1.69 1.65
C LEU A 269 -10.25 2.80 1.19
N GLN A 270 -10.79 3.92 0.70
CA GLN A 270 -9.98 5.10 0.33
C GLN A 270 -9.18 5.68 1.50
N SER A 271 -9.66 5.50 2.73
CA SER A 271 -8.99 5.98 3.94
C SER A 271 -7.84 5.08 4.42
N ILE A 272 -7.70 3.88 3.85
CA ILE A 272 -6.71 2.88 4.24
C ILE A 272 -5.67 2.80 3.12
N SER A 273 -4.43 3.21 3.42
CA SER A 273 -3.41 3.38 2.38
C SER A 273 -3.16 2.07 1.62
N ALA A 274 -3.15 0.94 2.34
CA ALA A 274 -2.95 -0.38 1.73
C ALA A 274 -4.12 -0.84 0.84
N LEU A 275 -5.35 -0.31 0.98
CA LEU A 275 -6.54 -0.82 0.30
C LEU A 275 -7.22 0.19 -0.64
N ASN A 276 -6.76 1.44 -0.67
CA ASN A 276 -7.33 2.51 -1.51
C ASN A 276 -7.47 2.09 -2.98
N HIS A 277 -6.50 1.33 -3.50
CA HIS A 277 -6.49 0.83 -4.86
C HIS A 277 -7.66 -0.13 -5.19
N LEU A 278 -8.30 -0.73 -4.19
CA LEU A 278 -9.47 -1.62 -4.34
C LEU A 278 -10.79 -0.87 -4.39
N ALA A 279 -10.82 0.38 -3.90
CA ALA A 279 -12.05 1.15 -3.72
C ALA A 279 -12.91 1.28 -5.00
N PRO A 280 -12.34 1.51 -6.21
CA PRO A 280 -13.13 1.57 -7.43
C PRO A 280 -13.86 0.26 -7.74
N ALA A 281 -13.19 -0.89 -7.55
CA ALA A 281 -13.78 -2.19 -7.83
C ALA A 281 -14.87 -2.56 -6.81
N VAL A 282 -14.67 -2.24 -5.52
CA VAL A 282 -15.70 -2.45 -4.48
C VAL A 282 -16.91 -1.54 -4.73
N ARG A 283 -16.70 -0.29 -5.16
CA ARG A 283 -17.80 0.61 -5.54
C ARG A 283 -18.67 0.02 -6.65
N ALA A 284 -18.04 -0.65 -7.60
CA ALA A 284 -18.66 -1.14 -8.82
C ALA A 284 -19.21 -2.57 -8.71
N GLU A 285 -19.24 -3.16 -7.51
CA GLU A 285 -19.58 -4.58 -7.32
C GLU A 285 -21.01 -4.96 -7.81
N HIS A 286 -21.94 -3.99 -7.80
CA HIS A 286 -23.32 -4.15 -8.28
C HIS A 286 -23.56 -3.43 -9.62
N GLU A 287 -22.50 -2.97 -10.28
CA GLU A 287 -22.60 -2.54 -11.66
C GLU A 287 -22.91 -3.74 -12.55
N ARG A 288 -23.60 -3.48 -13.65
CA ARG A 288 -24.01 -4.53 -14.58
C ARG A 288 -23.43 -4.20 -15.94
N TRP A 289 -22.99 -5.22 -16.66
CA TRP A 289 -22.38 -5.04 -17.98
C TRP A 289 -23.29 -4.29 -18.97
N ASP A 290 -24.62 -4.36 -18.78
CA ASP A 290 -25.65 -3.68 -19.58
C ASP A 290 -25.95 -2.24 -19.14
N GLY A 291 -25.28 -1.70 -18.13
CA GLY A 291 -25.49 -0.34 -17.62
C GLY A 291 -26.66 -0.18 -16.66
N ASP A 292 -27.48 -1.22 -16.44
CA ASP A 292 -28.65 -1.17 -15.53
C ASP A 292 -28.27 -1.36 -14.04
N GLY A 293 -26.97 -1.26 -13.73
CA GLY A 293 -26.38 -1.43 -12.41
C GLY A 293 -26.46 -0.20 -11.50
N TYR A 294 -25.73 -0.25 -10.39
CA TYR A 294 -25.58 0.87 -9.45
C TYR A 294 -24.22 0.78 -8.73
N PRO A 295 -23.67 1.87 -8.16
CA PRO A 295 -24.28 3.19 -7.95
C PRO A 295 -24.22 4.17 -9.13
N ASP A 296 -23.32 3.95 -10.09
CA ASP A 296 -22.97 4.91 -11.13
C ASP A 296 -23.60 4.57 -12.50
N GLY A 297 -24.05 3.33 -12.70
CA GLY A 297 -24.70 2.90 -13.94
C GLY A 297 -23.70 2.72 -15.08
N LEU A 298 -22.55 2.12 -14.77
CA LEU A 298 -21.42 1.94 -15.68
C LEU A 298 -21.73 0.81 -16.66
N GLU A 299 -21.40 1.00 -17.95
CA GLU A 299 -21.63 -0.01 -18.99
C GLU A 299 -20.30 -0.60 -19.50
N GLY A 300 -20.27 -1.92 -19.68
CA GLY A 300 -19.13 -2.62 -20.28
C GLY A 300 -17.78 -2.28 -19.65
N GLU A 301 -16.87 -1.73 -20.47
CA GLU A 301 -15.50 -1.39 -20.06
C GLU A 301 -15.39 -0.14 -19.15
N GLU A 302 -16.49 0.57 -18.90
CA GLU A 302 -16.52 1.64 -17.90
C GLU A 302 -16.46 1.09 -16.46
N ILE A 303 -16.90 -0.15 -16.27
CA ILE A 303 -16.80 -0.86 -14.99
C ILE A 303 -15.33 -1.05 -14.67
N PRO A 304 -14.81 -0.52 -13.53
CA PRO A 304 -13.43 -0.69 -13.16
C PRO A 304 -13.07 -2.17 -13.14
N PRO A 305 -11.98 -2.58 -13.81
CA PRO A 305 -11.49 -3.92 -13.65
C PRO A 305 -11.07 -4.12 -12.20
N CYS A 306 -10.96 -5.38 -11.79
CA CYS A 306 -10.33 -5.74 -10.52
C CYS A 306 -8.83 -5.43 -10.49
N GLN A 307 -8.33 -4.49 -11.30
CA GLN A 307 -6.92 -4.11 -11.46
C GLN A 307 -6.77 -2.59 -11.25
N PRO A 308 -5.75 -2.12 -10.51
CA PRO A 308 -5.34 -0.75 -10.44
C PRO A 308 -3.83 -0.73 -10.74
N HIS A 309 -3.41 -1.14 -11.93
CA HIS A 309 -2.11 -0.75 -12.46
C HIS A 309 -2.07 -0.89 -13.98
N ARG A 310 -2.09 0.27 -14.65
CA ARG A 310 -1.64 0.40 -16.04
C ARG A 310 -0.18 -0.08 -16.13
N LEU A 311 0.02 -1.29 -16.66
CA LEU A 311 1.20 -1.61 -17.46
C LEU A 311 0.72 -2.00 -18.85
N ARG A 312 0.88 -1.05 -19.79
CA ARG A 312 0.75 -1.26 -21.24
C ARG A 312 1.53 -2.51 -21.66
N LEU A 313 0.92 -3.46 -22.37
CA LEU A 313 1.61 -4.15 -23.46
C LEU A 313 0.69 -4.44 -24.66
N ARG A 314 1.11 -3.83 -25.79
CA ARG A 314 0.92 -4.19 -27.21
C ARG A 314 -0.33 -5.00 -27.61
N ARG A 315 -1.21 -4.29 -28.33
CA ARG A 315 -2.05 -4.85 -29.42
C ARG A 315 -1.24 -5.81 -30.29
N LEU A 316 -1.55 -7.11 -30.24
CA LEU A 316 -1.47 -7.96 -31.41
C LEU A 316 -2.81 -7.87 -32.14
N SER A 317 -2.85 -6.94 -33.08
CA SER A 317 -3.93 -6.86 -34.06
C SER A 317 -3.86 -8.07 -34.99
N ARG A 318 -4.99 -8.79 -35.15
CA ARG A 318 -5.57 -9.25 -36.43
C ARG A 318 -6.71 -10.25 -36.16
N HIS A 319 -7.96 -9.78 -36.17
CA HIS A 319 -8.94 -10.03 -37.24
C HIS A 319 -10.38 -9.75 -36.80
N GLY A 320 -11.08 -8.92 -37.59
CA GLY A 320 -12.52 -9.04 -37.84
C GLY A 320 -13.48 -8.42 -36.83
N VAL A 321 -14.00 -7.24 -37.16
CA VAL A 321 -15.21 -6.67 -36.54
C VAL A 321 -16.44 -7.43 -37.05
N GLY A 322 -17.29 -7.93 -36.14
CA GLY A 322 -18.66 -8.37 -36.41
C GLY A 322 -19.70 -7.38 -35.85
N PRO A 323 -20.94 -7.32 -36.37
CA PRO A 323 -21.92 -6.30 -36.02
C PRO A 323 -22.55 -6.54 -34.63
N PRO A 324 -23.22 -5.53 -34.03
CA PRO A 324 -23.77 -5.65 -32.67
C PRO A 324 -24.98 -6.59 -32.69
N ILE A 325 -25.04 -7.53 -31.75
CA ILE A 325 -26.22 -8.39 -31.55
C ILE A 325 -27.04 -7.81 -30.39
N SER A 326 -28.15 -7.20 -30.76
CA SER A 326 -29.29 -6.92 -29.90
C SER A 326 -29.98 -8.23 -29.47
N THR A 327 -30.53 -8.22 -28.25
CA THR A 327 -31.50 -9.15 -27.65
C THR A 327 -30.96 -10.43 -26.99
N TRP A 328 -30.98 -10.45 -25.66
CA TRP A 328 -31.13 -11.69 -24.88
C TRP A 328 -32.60 -11.86 -24.50
N HIS A 329 -33.31 -12.70 -25.26
CA HIS A 329 -34.53 -13.34 -24.77
C HIS A 329 -34.16 -14.49 -23.82
N ALA A 330 -34.84 -14.52 -22.67
CA ALA A 330 -34.70 -15.54 -21.64
C ALA A 330 -34.70 -16.98 -22.20
N ALA A 331 -33.57 -17.66 -22.10
CA ALA A 331 -33.51 -19.11 -22.24
C ALA A 331 -34.23 -19.74 -21.03
N ARG A 332 -35.47 -20.18 -21.24
CA ARG A 332 -36.21 -21.01 -20.28
C ARG A 332 -35.38 -22.24 -19.93
N ALA A 333 -35.08 -22.43 -18.65
CA ALA A 333 -34.56 -23.69 -18.12
C ALA A 333 -35.59 -24.81 -18.37
N GLY A 334 -35.37 -25.60 -19.42
CA GLY A 334 -36.03 -26.87 -19.62
C GLY A 334 -35.61 -27.85 -18.54
N ARG A 335 -36.58 -28.48 -17.89
CA ARG A 335 -36.37 -29.58 -16.94
C ARG A 335 -35.54 -30.69 -17.60
N HIS A 336 -34.29 -30.86 -17.18
CA HIS A 336 -33.52 -32.08 -17.44
C HIS A 336 -33.26 -32.83 -16.14
N ARG A 337 -33.47 -34.14 -16.22
CA ARG A 337 -33.48 -35.11 -15.12
C ARG A 337 -32.12 -35.22 -14.45
N ALA A 338 -32.17 -35.50 -13.16
CA ALA A 338 -31.05 -35.84 -12.30
C ALA A 338 -30.23 -37.02 -12.85
N GLY A 339 -28.91 -36.91 -12.74
CA GLY A 339 -27.98 -38.04 -12.76
C GLY A 339 -26.89 -37.93 -13.81
N GLU A 340 -25.80 -37.25 -13.47
CA GLU A 340 -24.43 -37.70 -13.80
C GLU A 340 -23.41 -36.87 -13.01
N LYS A 341 -22.67 -37.53 -12.10
CA LYS A 341 -21.59 -36.93 -11.29
C LYS A 341 -20.35 -36.81 -12.18
N CYS A 342 -19.98 -35.60 -12.58
CA CYS A 342 -18.71 -35.36 -13.25
C CYS A 342 -17.59 -35.30 -12.19
N ARG A 343 -16.69 -36.29 -12.18
CA ARG A 343 -15.51 -36.32 -11.30
C ARG A 343 -14.44 -35.37 -11.87
N LEU A 344 -13.95 -34.45 -11.05
CA LEU A 344 -12.78 -33.62 -11.34
C LEU A 344 -11.51 -34.50 -11.41
N PRO A 345 -10.58 -34.27 -12.35
CA PRO A 345 -9.26 -34.91 -12.33
C PRO A 345 -8.40 -34.31 -11.22
N VAL A 346 -7.84 -35.17 -10.38
CA VAL A 346 -6.84 -34.85 -9.36
C VAL A 346 -5.51 -34.58 -10.09
N LEU A 347 -4.95 -33.38 -9.97
CA LEU A 347 -3.58 -33.05 -10.39
C LEU A 347 -2.67 -32.83 -9.17
N PRO A 348 -1.37 -33.15 -9.29
CA PRO A 348 -0.51 -33.51 -8.16
C PRO A 348 -0.12 -32.35 -7.26
N SER A 349 0.07 -32.70 -5.99
CA SER A 349 0.43 -31.85 -4.86
C SER A 349 1.75 -31.11 -5.06
N ASN A 350 1.68 -29.81 -5.27
CA ASN A 350 2.70 -28.86 -4.80
C ASN A 350 1.98 -27.56 -4.42
N ARG A 351 1.55 -27.47 -3.16
CA ARG A 351 0.95 -26.26 -2.57
C ARG A 351 2.07 -25.32 -2.12
N PRO A 352 2.10 -24.04 -2.52
CA PRO A 352 2.58 -22.96 -1.67
C PRO A 352 1.50 -22.67 -0.61
N ARG A 353 1.92 -22.38 0.63
CA ARG A 353 1.00 -22.12 1.74
C ARG A 353 0.25 -20.80 1.53
N LEU A 354 -1.06 -20.90 1.29
CA LEU A 354 -2.01 -19.81 1.51
C LEU A 354 -2.07 -19.48 3.01
N VAL A 355 -2.25 -18.19 3.30
CA VAL A 355 -2.45 -17.54 4.61
C VAL A 355 -2.94 -18.52 5.69
N ASP A 356 -2.14 -18.65 6.77
CA ASP A 356 -2.43 -19.54 7.90
C ASP A 356 -3.84 -19.27 8.46
N GLY A 357 -4.76 -20.21 8.25
CA GLY A 357 -6.13 -20.13 8.77
C GLY A 357 -7.22 -20.86 7.96
N VAL A 358 -6.96 -21.22 6.70
CA VAL A 358 -7.98 -21.86 5.84
C VAL A 358 -7.86 -23.39 5.92
N GLY A 359 -8.72 -24.01 6.72
CA GLY A 359 -8.84 -25.47 6.82
C GLY A 359 -9.38 -26.10 5.53
N ASP A 360 -8.76 -27.21 5.15
CA ASP A 360 -9.02 -28.02 3.96
C ASP A 360 -10.43 -28.67 4.00
N LYS A 361 -11.45 -27.97 3.48
CA LYS A 361 -12.80 -28.53 3.24
C LYS A 361 -13.45 -27.94 1.98
N THR A 362 -12.81 -28.08 0.83
CA THR A 362 -13.46 -27.82 -0.47
C THR A 362 -14.37 -28.99 -0.85
N ALA A 363 -15.64 -28.95 -0.45
CA ALA A 363 -16.66 -29.88 -0.95
C ALA A 363 -18.04 -29.20 -0.98
N GLY A 364 -18.37 -28.46 -2.04
CA GLY A 364 -19.74 -27.96 -2.19
C GLY A 364 -20.06 -26.97 -3.31
N ALA A 365 -19.09 -26.23 -3.87
CA ALA A 365 -19.40 -25.25 -4.91
C ALA A 365 -19.63 -25.92 -6.28
N SER A 366 -20.83 -25.76 -6.84
CA SER A 366 -21.14 -26.17 -8.22
C SER A 366 -20.88 -25.01 -9.18
N VAL A 367 -19.76 -25.05 -9.89
CA VAL A 367 -19.45 -24.10 -10.98
C VAL A 367 -20.12 -24.59 -12.27
N SER A 368 -20.96 -23.74 -12.87
CA SER A 368 -21.63 -24.05 -14.14
C SER A 368 -21.10 -23.10 -15.21
N ARG A 369 -20.53 -23.64 -16.30
CA ARG A 369 -20.06 -22.83 -17.43
C ARG A 369 -21.27 -22.33 -18.22
N LEU A 370 -21.62 -21.05 -18.08
CA LEU A 370 -22.75 -20.43 -18.78
C LEU A 370 -22.29 -19.85 -20.13
N GLY A 371 -21.89 -20.74 -21.05
CA GLY A 371 -21.63 -20.41 -22.45
C GLY A 371 -20.39 -19.53 -22.71
N VAL A 372 -19.86 -19.63 -23.93
CA VAL A 372 -18.82 -18.77 -24.49
C VAL A 372 -19.54 -17.82 -25.45
N ALA A 373 -19.57 -16.52 -25.15
CA ALA A 373 -20.27 -15.54 -25.98
C ALA A 373 -19.43 -15.08 -27.18
N ASP A 374 -18.11 -15.13 -27.06
CA ASP A 374 -17.12 -15.02 -28.15
C ASP A 374 -15.77 -15.55 -27.64
N ARG A 375 -14.75 -15.71 -28.51
CA ARG A 375 -13.40 -16.18 -28.12
C ARG A 375 -12.75 -15.32 -27.03
N ASP A 376 -13.22 -14.09 -26.83
CA ASP A 376 -12.66 -13.10 -25.92
C ASP A 376 -13.54 -12.83 -24.69
N SER A 377 -14.62 -13.59 -24.44
CA SER A 377 -15.50 -13.35 -23.29
C SER A 377 -15.99 -14.62 -22.58
N ALA A 378 -15.80 -14.69 -21.26
CA ALA A 378 -16.25 -15.79 -20.42
C ALA A 378 -17.04 -15.29 -19.21
N VAL A 379 -18.23 -15.86 -18.99
CA VAL A 379 -19.04 -15.63 -17.80
C VAL A 379 -19.06 -16.90 -16.95
N ILE A 380 -18.48 -16.83 -15.76
CA ILE A 380 -18.56 -17.93 -14.80
C ILE A 380 -19.48 -17.50 -13.68
N ALA A 381 -20.67 -18.12 -13.64
CA ALA A 381 -21.62 -17.91 -12.55
C ALA A 381 -21.50 -19.05 -11.52
N GLY A 382 -21.39 -18.67 -10.26
CA GLY A 382 -21.41 -19.59 -9.13
C GLY A 382 -22.51 -19.21 -8.15
N ARG A 383 -23.14 -20.24 -7.56
CA ARG A 383 -24.12 -20.08 -6.49
C ARG A 383 -23.51 -20.57 -5.18
N CYS A 384 -23.55 -19.74 -4.15
CA CYS A 384 -23.11 -20.15 -2.82
C CYS A 384 -24.14 -21.13 -2.21
N PRO A 385 -23.74 -22.34 -1.77
CA PRO A 385 -24.66 -23.26 -1.10
C PRO A 385 -25.25 -22.63 0.17
N GLY A 386 -26.57 -22.65 0.31
CA GLY A 386 -27.26 -22.11 1.50
C GLY A 386 -27.43 -20.58 1.53
N SER A 387 -26.85 -19.84 0.58
CA SER A 387 -27.11 -18.40 0.41
C SER A 387 -27.94 -18.14 -0.84
N ARG A 388 -28.58 -16.97 -0.87
CA ARG A 388 -29.34 -16.48 -2.02
C ARG A 388 -28.43 -15.73 -3.02
N SER A 389 -27.15 -15.55 -2.73
CA SER A 389 -26.21 -14.77 -3.54
C SER A 389 -25.68 -15.55 -4.75
N TYR A 390 -25.52 -14.85 -5.87
CA TYR A 390 -24.91 -15.34 -7.11
C TYR A 390 -23.81 -14.37 -7.51
N GLY A 391 -22.59 -14.86 -7.67
CA GLY A 391 -21.52 -14.10 -8.29
C GLY A 391 -21.40 -14.49 -9.75
N TYR A 392 -21.13 -13.53 -10.63
CA TYR A 392 -20.65 -13.83 -11.96
C TYR A 392 -19.42 -13.00 -12.28
N VAL A 393 -18.37 -13.68 -12.69
CA VAL A 393 -17.13 -13.05 -13.12
C VAL A 393 -17.19 -12.90 -14.63
N HIS A 394 -17.02 -11.68 -15.11
CA HIS A 394 -16.93 -11.39 -16.54
C HIS A 394 -15.45 -11.19 -16.90
N CYS A 395 -14.97 -12.01 -17.84
CA CYS A 395 -13.66 -11.82 -18.44
C CYS A 395 -13.85 -11.24 -19.84
N HIS A 396 -13.13 -10.16 -20.17
CA HIS A 396 -13.02 -9.64 -21.52
C HIS A 396 -11.54 -9.44 -21.88
N GLY A 397 -11.00 -10.27 -22.78
CA GLY A 397 -9.55 -10.32 -23.06
C GLY A 397 -8.73 -10.79 -21.85
N GLU A 398 -7.79 -9.96 -21.38
CA GLU A 398 -6.98 -10.19 -20.17
C GLU A 398 -7.58 -9.50 -18.92
N THR A 399 -8.74 -8.85 -19.07
CA THR A 399 -9.33 -8.01 -18.03
C THR A 399 -10.42 -8.75 -17.27
N LEU A 400 -10.32 -8.75 -15.94
CA LEU A 400 -11.30 -9.35 -15.04
C LEU A 400 -12.21 -8.29 -14.40
N HIS A 401 -13.52 -8.49 -14.53
CA HIS A 401 -14.54 -7.74 -13.81
C HIS A 401 -15.30 -8.68 -12.87
N LEU A 402 -15.31 -8.37 -11.57
CA LEU A 402 -16.06 -9.11 -10.56
C LEU A 402 -17.39 -8.39 -10.32
N ILE A 403 -18.50 -9.04 -10.67
CA ILE A 403 -19.86 -8.55 -10.37
C ILE A 403 -20.50 -9.54 -9.39
N LEU A 404 -20.93 -9.03 -8.24
CA LEU A 404 -21.54 -9.84 -7.17
C LEU A 404 -23.01 -9.46 -7.03
N GLU A 405 -23.92 -10.33 -7.49
CA GLU A 405 -25.35 -10.13 -7.29
C GLU A 405 -25.85 -10.81 -6.01
N ASN A 406 -26.29 -10.00 -5.05
CA ASN A 406 -27.10 -10.48 -3.94
C ASN A 406 -28.60 -10.49 -4.36
N GLU A 407 -29.31 -11.64 -4.24
CA GLU A 407 -30.71 -11.89 -4.71
C GLU A 407 -31.78 -10.93 -4.17
N TRP A 408 -31.43 -10.00 -3.29
CA TRP A 408 -32.31 -8.90 -2.93
C TRP A 408 -32.78 -8.13 -4.18
N LEU A 409 -32.01 -8.16 -5.29
CA LEU A 409 -32.28 -7.47 -6.55
C LEU A 409 -33.50 -7.96 -7.37
N ARG A 410 -34.21 -9.03 -6.97
CA ARG A 410 -35.50 -9.36 -7.62
C ARG A 410 -36.68 -8.88 -6.79
N PRO A 411 -37.44 -7.87 -7.26
CA PRO A 411 -38.82 -7.76 -6.82
C PRO A 411 -39.50 -9.08 -7.21
N LEU A 412 -40.06 -9.79 -6.22
CA LEU A 412 -41.05 -10.83 -6.48
C LEU A 412 -42.32 -10.16 -7.04
N GLN A 413 -42.25 -9.62 -8.26
CA GLN A 413 -43.43 -9.41 -9.09
C GLN A 413 -43.85 -10.78 -9.62
N ARG A 414 -44.50 -11.56 -8.76
CA ARG A 414 -45.50 -12.52 -9.23
C ARG A 414 -46.73 -11.70 -9.61
N SER A 415 -46.85 -11.35 -10.89
CA SER A 415 -48.16 -10.99 -11.43
C SER A 415 -49.09 -12.21 -11.25
N PRO A 416 -50.28 -12.05 -10.65
CA PRO A 416 -51.29 -13.09 -10.72
C PRO A 416 -51.84 -13.10 -12.15
N GLY A 417 -51.56 -14.17 -12.88
CA GLY A 417 -52.06 -14.44 -14.22
C GLY A 417 -52.07 -15.94 -14.47
#